data_AF-A0A4S2FJI7-F1
#
_entry.id   AF-A0A4S2FJI7-F1
#
_cell.length_a   1.000
_cell.length_b   1.000
_cell.length_c   1.000
_cell.angle_alpha   90.00
_cell.angle_beta   90.00
_cell.angle_gamma   90.00
#
_symmetry.space_group_name_H-M   'P 1'
#
loop_
_entity.id
_entity.type
_entity.pdbx_description
1 polymer ?
#
loop_
_entity_poly.entity_id
_entity_poly.type
_entity_poly.pdbx_seq_one_letter_code
_entity_poly.pdbx_strand_id
1 'polypeptide(L)'
;MKLYASNELKSRLTHAAANGSVIAADILSELKKNRPAQEIIRGSYNFLSTKRKWTDCGSFRKIRIVFTAFNKDPEHPNFPDRNNPQAPWFPENRTDLEPSTFIEQFKNLREYTSCEISYFRSAITLDSKVSVRLHTGMNDFLDAYQESNYSSITDGDTSTLHNSCMRYEDKARNAADFYANFAGAGILVARDEGNNVIGRAVVWRKAVWNTTGMPAIQVSVLDRIYTSHAFVMDLIRKQAGSLGINLRKKYNDYTHPEDFISMSQIPGMAEEPGTEVHVRLSVKVPAFRWHKKGVPYLDTFHYIHLNGSRLELTNHNGCTAIASCQHTQGCATALRYVCPQCGGIHEDSNRLYCNVCYPLYYTQTAFGTIMKGTPVEYKGKIYPSTLFKKGRPIPGFKSYLQIQKLFIS
;
A
#
# COMPACT_ATOMS: atom_id res chain seq x y z
N MET A 1 47.97 -9.12 -4.92
CA MET A 1 46.92 -10.16 -4.99
C MET A 1 45.68 -9.56 -5.64
N LYS A 2 45.01 -10.28 -6.55
CA LYS A 2 43.80 -9.75 -7.20
C LYS A 2 42.60 -9.92 -6.27
N LEU A 3 41.74 -8.91 -6.20
CA LEU A 3 40.50 -9.01 -5.45
C LEU A 3 39.51 -9.91 -6.19
N TYR A 4 39.03 -10.94 -5.52
CA TYR A 4 37.99 -11.82 -6.04
C TYR A 4 36.65 -11.50 -5.40
N ALA A 5 35.60 -11.41 -6.21
CA ALA A 5 34.22 -11.33 -5.76
C ALA A 5 33.42 -12.48 -6.40
N SER A 6 32.69 -13.23 -5.57
CA SER A 6 31.86 -14.34 -6.03
C SER A 6 30.78 -13.89 -7.02
N ASN A 7 30.34 -14.80 -7.90
CA ASN A 7 29.30 -14.49 -8.89
C ASN A 7 27.98 -14.06 -8.24
N GLU A 8 27.58 -14.69 -7.13
CA GLU A 8 26.39 -14.27 -6.38
C GLU A 8 26.52 -12.83 -5.87
N LEU A 9 27.65 -12.47 -5.24
CA LEU A 9 27.88 -11.10 -4.77
C LEU A 9 27.77 -10.10 -5.92
N LYS A 10 28.38 -10.40 -7.08
CA LYS A 10 28.30 -9.54 -8.26
C LYS A 10 26.87 -9.40 -8.78
N SER A 11 26.11 -10.49 -8.82
CA SER A 11 24.71 -10.50 -9.24
C SER A 11 23.85 -9.61 -8.34
N ARG A 12 23.92 -9.84 -7.03
CA ARG A 12 23.17 -9.06 -6.02
C ARG A 12 23.51 -7.58 -6.06
N LEU A 13 24.80 -7.25 -6.17
CA LEU A 13 25.22 -5.86 -6.33
C LEU A 13 24.67 -5.25 -7.62
N THR A 14 24.67 -5.99 -8.72
CA THR A 14 24.15 -5.53 -10.02
C THR A 14 22.66 -5.22 -9.94
N HIS A 15 21.88 -6.13 -9.34
CA HIS A 15 20.44 -5.90 -9.14
C HIS A 15 20.16 -4.78 -8.14
N ALA A 16 20.87 -4.74 -7.01
CA ALA A 16 20.73 -3.65 -6.03
C ALA A 16 21.05 -2.27 -6.66
N ALA A 17 22.10 -2.19 -7.49
CA ALA A 17 22.44 -0.98 -8.22
C ALA A 17 21.38 -0.61 -9.27
N ALA A 18 20.89 -1.58 -10.04
CA ALA A 18 19.80 -1.39 -11.01
C ALA A 18 18.50 -0.95 -10.34
N ASN A 19 18.29 -1.36 -9.09
CA ASN A 19 17.18 -0.96 -8.24
C ASN A 19 17.42 0.38 -7.54
N GLY A 20 18.54 1.07 -7.74
CA GLY A 20 18.79 2.42 -7.23
C GLY A 20 19.70 2.51 -6.01
N SER A 21 20.34 1.43 -5.56
CA SER A 21 21.32 1.49 -4.48
C SER A 21 22.62 2.11 -4.98
N VAL A 22 22.90 3.33 -4.51
CA VAL A 22 24.15 4.06 -4.81
C VAL A 22 25.38 3.32 -4.29
N ILE A 23 25.30 2.71 -3.09
CA ILE A 23 26.39 1.94 -2.49
C ILE A 23 26.73 0.73 -3.37
N ALA A 24 25.72 0.00 -3.86
CA ALA A 24 25.96 -1.13 -4.74
C ALA A 24 26.61 -0.70 -6.07
N ALA A 25 26.18 0.43 -6.63
CA ALA A 25 26.75 0.99 -7.84
C ALA A 25 28.23 1.39 -7.66
N ASP A 26 28.55 2.06 -6.55
CA ASP A 26 29.92 2.48 -6.24
C ASP A 26 30.84 1.28 -5.98
N ILE A 27 30.37 0.27 -5.23
CA ILE A 27 31.11 -0.98 -5.02
C ILE A 27 31.38 -1.69 -6.35
N LEU A 28 30.38 -1.79 -7.24
CA LEU A 28 30.60 -2.37 -8.57
C LEU A 28 31.62 -1.59 -9.40
N SER A 29 31.60 -0.26 -9.30
CA SER A 29 32.58 0.61 -9.96
C SER A 29 33.99 0.30 -9.47
N GLU A 30 34.19 0.18 -8.16
CA GLU A 30 35.48 -0.21 -7.58
C GLU A 30 35.94 -1.60 -8.05
N LEU A 31 35.04 -2.60 -8.01
CA LEU A 31 35.36 -3.97 -8.43
C LEU A 31 35.72 -4.08 -9.93
N LYS A 32 35.22 -3.16 -10.78
CA LYS A 32 35.51 -3.12 -12.22
C LYS A 32 36.89 -2.53 -12.55
N LYS A 33 37.51 -1.75 -11.65
CA LYS A 33 38.79 -1.07 -11.91
C LYS A 33 39.98 -2.02 -12.10
N ASN A 34 39.84 -3.32 -11.82
CA ASN A 34 40.86 -4.36 -12.03
C ASN A 34 42.23 -4.04 -11.38
N ARG A 35 42.24 -3.22 -10.32
CA ARG A 35 43.44 -2.85 -9.55
C ARG A 35 43.83 -3.93 -8.54
N PRO A 36 45.07 -3.92 -8.03
CA PRO A 36 45.46 -4.76 -6.89
C PRO A 36 44.50 -4.62 -5.71
N ALA A 37 44.23 -5.72 -4.99
CA ALA A 37 43.28 -5.72 -3.88
C ALA A 37 43.60 -4.64 -2.82
N GLN A 38 44.89 -4.41 -2.56
CA GLN A 38 45.37 -3.42 -1.61
C GLN A 38 45.01 -1.96 -1.98
N GLU A 39 44.70 -1.67 -3.25
CA GLU A 39 44.27 -0.33 -3.67
C GLU A 39 42.76 -0.11 -3.53
N ILE A 40 41.99 -1.20 -3.43
CA ILE A 40 40.52 -1.18 -3.38
C ILE A 40 40.03 -1.39 -1.94
N ILE A 41 40.61 -2.37 -1.24
CA ILE A 41 40.17 -2.84 0.06
C ILE A 41 41.20 -2.51 1.15
N ARG A 42 40.71 -2.12 2.32
CA ARG A 42 41.45 -1.95 3.58
C ARG A 42 41.80 -3.33 4.14
N GLY A 43 43.02 -3.52 4.62
CA GLY A 43 43.48 -4.79 5.19
C GLY A 43 43.87 -5.86 4.17
N SER A 44 43.87 -7.11 4.60
CA SER A 44 44.33 -8.30 3.85
C SER A 44 43.23 -9.02 3.06
N TYR A 45 42.03 -8.43 2.94
CA TYR A 45 40.91 -9.12 2.29
C TYR A 45 41.14 -9.29 0.78
N ASN A 46 40.98 -10.52 0.30
CA ASN A 46 41.23 -10.86 -1.11
C ASN A 46 40.08 -11.64 -1.78
N PHE A 47 39.13 -12.16 -1.00
CA PHE A 47 37.97 -12.90 -1.47
C PHE A 47 36.72 -12.37 -0.79
N LEU A 48 35.71 -11.95 -1.56
CA LEU A 48 34.44 -11.39 -1.09
C LEU A 48 33.28 -12.25 -1.60
N SER A 49 32.36 -12.60 -0.72
CA SER A 49 31.13 -13.34 -1.06
C SER A 49 29.98 -12.96 -0.13
N THR A 50 28.83 -13.61 -0.32
CA THR A 50 27.62 -13.42 0.46
C THR A 50 27.19 -14.73 1.10
N LYS A 51 26.54 -14.62 2.25
CA LYS A 51 25.91 -15.72 2.99
C LYS A 51 24.46 -15.32 3.30
N ARG A 52 23.54 -16.22 3.00
CA ARG A 52 22.11 -16.04 3.25
C ARG A 52 21.76 -16.56 4.64
N LYS A 53 21.12 -15.74 5.46
CA LYS A 53 20.52 -16.14 6.73
C LYS A 53 19.01 -16.06 6.58
N TRP A 54 18.31 -17.12 6.97
CA TRP A 54 16.87 -17.27 6.77
C TRP A 54 16.13 -17.32 8.10
N THR A 55 14.94 -16.74 8.12
CA THR A 55 13.96 -16.92 9.19
C THR A 55 12.64 -17.34 8.57
N ASP A 56 12.08 -18.46 9.02
CA ASP A 56 10.78 -18.93 8.56
C ASP A 56 9.65 -18.16 9.27
N CYS A 57 8.63 -17.76 8.50
CA CYS A 57 7.43 -17.06 8.98
C CYS A 57 6.14 -17.78 8.53
N GLY A 58 6.23 -19.04 8.11
CA GLY A 58 5.10 -19.85 7.66
C GLY A 58 4.84 -19.66 6.16
N SER A 59 4.09 -18.62 5.78
CA SER A 59 3.73 -18.40 4.37
C SER A 59 4.80 -17.68 3.55
N PHE A 60 5.84 -17.15 4.20
CA PHE A 60 6.98 -16.50 3.56
C PHE A 60 8.23 -16.66 4.43
N ARG A 61 9.40 -16.36 3.85
CA ARG A 61 10.70 -16.41 4.55
C ARG A 61 11.38 -15.06 4.52
N LYS A 62 11.92 -14.64 5.65
CA LYS A 62 12.80 -13.46 5.72
C LYS A 62 14.22 -13.86 5.36
N ILE A 63 14.85 -13.09 4.48
CA ILE A 63 16.26 -13.22 4.15
C ILE A 63 17.05 -12.05 4.74
N ARG A 64 18.22 -12.37 5.28
CA ARG A 64 19.28 -11.41 5.58
C ARG A 64 20.54 -11.82 4.83
N ILE A 65 21.17 -10.86 4.18
CA ILE A 65 22.46 -11.07 3.53
C ILE A 65 23.56 -10.56 4.45
N VAL A 66 24.50 -11.44 4.74
CA VAL A 66 25.76 -11.13 5.41
C VAL A 66 26.87 -11.30 4.39
N PHE A 67 27.89 -10.47 4.44
CA PHE A 67 29.05 -10.60 3.57
C PHE A 67 30.06 -11.52 4.22
N THR A 68 30.84 -12.25 3.43
CA THR A 68 31.92 -13.09 3.96
C THR A 68 33.20 -12.75 3.25
N ALA A 69 34.28 -12.62 4.00
CA ALA A 69 35.57 -12.29 3.41
C ALA A 69 36.73 -13.10 3.99
N PHE A 70 37.70 -13.44 3.16
CA PHE A 70 38.94 -14.08 3.60
C PHE A 70 39.99 -13.01 3.92
N ASN A 71 40.45 -12.96 5.18
CA ASN A 71 41.43 -12.00 5.70
C ASN A 71 42.65 -12.63 6.38
N LYS A 72 42.73 -13.96 6.36
CA LYS A 72 43.84 -14.70 6.98
C LYS A 72 45.08 -14.60 6.11
N ASP A 73 46.25 -14.72 6.74
CA ASP A 73 47.52 -14.86 6.03
C ASP A 73 47.71 -16.34 5.63
N PRO A 74 47.63 -16.68 4.32
CA PRO A 74 47.76 -18.06 3.87
C PRO A 74 49.18 -18.63 4.06
N GLU A 75 50.19 -17.77 4.26
CA GLU A 75 51.58 -18.17 4.47
C GLU A 75 51.91 -18.42 5.95
N HIS A 76 51.01 -18.08 6.87
CA HIS A 76 51.24 -18.20 8.30
C HIS A 76 51.45 -19.68 8.72
N PRO A 77 52.49 -20.02 9.51
CA PRO A 77 52.83 -21.40 9.83
C PRO A 77 51.69 -22.24 10.44
N ASN A 78 50.82 -21.61 11.23
CA ASN A 78 49.69 -22.25 11.90
C ASN A 78 48.36 -22.16 11.12
N PHE A 79 48.37 -21.68 9.88
CA PHE A 79 47.16 -21.64 9.06
C PHE A 79 46.78 -23.07 8.63
N PRO A 80 45.58 -23.58 8.97
CA PRO A 80 45.24 -24.99 8.72
C PRO A 80 45.34 -25.42 7.26
N ASP A 81 45.04 -24.51 6.33
CA ASP A 81 45.07 -24.74 4.89
C ASP A 81 46.28 -24.08 4.22
N ARG A 82 47.41 -23.98 4.94
CA ARG A 82 48.66 -23.43 4.40
C ARG A 82 49.05 -24.11 3.09
N ASN A 83 49.53 -23.32 2.13
CA ASN A 83 49.89 -23.74 0.77
C ASN A 83 48.72 -24.32 -0.06
N ASN A 84 47.47 -24.29 0.44
CA ASN A 84 46.31 -24.69 -0.36
C ASN A 84 45.79 -23.47 -1.16
N PRO A 85 45.90 -23.46 -2.50
CA PRO A 85 45.39 -22.36 -3.32
C PRO A 85 43.87 -22.20 -3.23
N GLN A 86 43.16 -23.23 -2.75
CA GLN A 86 41.72 -23.20 -2.51
C GLN A 86 41.33 -22.65 -1.13
N ALA A 87 42.29 -22.35 -0.24
CA ALA A 87 41.98 -21.93 1.13
C ALA A 87 41.01 -20.74 1.26
N PRO A 88 41.05 -19.70 0.40
CA PRO A 88 40.03 -18.62 0.41
C PRO A 88 38.61 -19.07 0.04
N TRP A 89 38.49 -20.24 -0.60
CA TRP A 89 37.23 -20.82 -1.04
C TRP A 89 36.50 -21.61 0.04
N PHE A 90 37.19 -21.98 1.12
CA PHE A 90 36.61 -22.70 2.25
C PHE A 90 35.84 -21.74 3.17
N PRO A 91 34.54 -22.00 3.44
CA PRO A 91 33.73 -21.17 4.33
C PRO A 91 34.33 -20.96 5.73
N GLU A 92 35.03 -21.96 6.27
CA GLU A 92 35.66 -21.98 7.60
C GLU A 92 36.81 -20.96 7.71
N ASN A 93 37.33 -20.53 6.56
CA ASN A 93 38.38 -19.54 6.49
C ASN A 93 37.88 -18.10 6.32
N ARG A 94 36.57 -17.91 6.23
CA ARG A 94 35.96 -16.60 5.99
C ARG A 94 35.39 -16.02 7.27
N THR A 95 35.47 -14.71 7.37
CA THR A 95 34.85 -13.92 8.44
C THR A 95 33.52 -13.36 7.93
N ASP A 96 32.46 -13.49 8.73
CA ASP A 96 31.17 -12.83 8.49
C ASP A 96 31.33 -11.31 8.74
N LEU A 97 30.85 -10.48 7.80
CA LEU A 97 30.87 -9.02 7.84
C LEU A 97 29.44 -8.50 7.69
N GLU A 98 29.02 -7.64 8.61
CA GLU A 98 27.77 -6.91 8.48
C GLU A 98 27.84 -5.90 7.32
N PRO A 99 26.70 -5.53 6.70
CA PRO A 99 26.68 -4.63 5.55
C PRO A 99 27.44 -3.31 5.75
N SER A 100 27.33 -2.67 6.92
CA SER A 100 28.09 -1.44 7.24
C SER A 100 29.59 -1.70 7.28
N THR A 101 30.02 -2.74 8.00
CA THR A 101 31.43 -3.14 8.09
C THR A 101 31.99 -3.53 6.73
N PHE A 102 31.19 -4.17 5.87
CA PHE A 102 31.58 -4.52 4.52
C PHE A 102 31.85 -3.29 3.65
N ILE A 103 30.99 -2.27 3.73
CA ILE A 103 31.17 -1.00 3.01
C ILE A 103 32.47 -0.33 3.46
N GLU A 104 32.73 -0.29 4.77
CA GLU A 104 33.94 0.31 5.35
C GLU A 104 35.24 -0.37 4.93
N GLN A 105 35.18 -1.58 4.39
CA GLN A 105 36.38 -2.23 3.85
C GLN A 105 36.87 -1.56 2.57
N PHE A 106 36.05 -0.81 1.83
CA PHE A 106 36.50 -0.16 0.61
C PHE A 106 37.18 1.19 0.91
N LYS A 107 38.37 1.40 0.35
CA LYS A 107 39.19 2.60 0.59
C LYS A 107 38.63 3.86 -0.06
N ASN A 108 38.07 3.71 -1.26
CA ASN A 108 37.73 4.81 -2.15
C ASN A 108 36.24 5.16 -2.17
N LEU A 109 35.43 4.54 -1.30
CA LEU A 109 34.03 4.92 -1.16
C LEU A 109 33.92 6.16 -0.28
N ARG A 110 32.93 7.01 -0.59
CA ARG A 110 32.57 8.13 0.26
C ARG A 110 31.84 7.66 1.51
N GLU A 111 31.63 8.60 2.44
CA GLU A 111 30.69 8.38 3.53
C GLU A 111 29.24 8.35 3.01
N TYR A 112 28.44 7.46 3.60
CA TYR A 112 27.04 7.26 3.25
C TYR A 112 26.14 7.58 4.43
N THR A 113 24.96 8.09 4.14
CA THR A 113 23.93 8.34 5.14
C THR A 113 23.33 7.03 5.66
N SER A 114 22.72 7.07 6.84
CA SER A 114 21.99 5.92 7.40
C SER A 114 20.87 5.44 6.48
N CYS A 115 20.20 6.35 5.77
CA CYS A 115 19.18 6.03 4.77
C CYS A 115 19.76 5.24 3.59
N GLU A 116 20.91 5.65 3.04
CA GLU A 116 21.58 4.95 1.95
C GLU A 116 22.05 3.55 2.36
N ILE A 117 22.56 3.41 3.58
CA ILE A 117 22.97 2.13 4.15
C ILE A 117 21.74 1.22 4.36
N SER A 118 20.65 1.74 4.91
CA SER A 118 19.39 0.99 5.08
C SER A 118 18.83 0.52 3.73
N TYR A 119 18.84 1.41 2.74
CA TYR A 119 18.43 1.10 1.37
C TYR A 119 19.26 -0.05 0.79
N PHE A 120 20.60 0.04 0.88
CA PHE A 120 21.49 -1.03 0.43
C PHE A 120 21.24 -2.36 1.14
N ARG A 121 21.07 -2.33 2.46
CA ARG A 121 20.78 -3.51 3.28
C ARG A 121 19.51 -4.23 2.86
N SER A 122 18.47 -3.49 2.52
CA SER A 122 17.23 -4.05 2.00
C SER A 122 17.40 -4.51 0.54
N ALA A 123 17.94 -3.67 -0.35
CA ALA A 123 18.09 -3.96 -1.77
C ALA A 123 18.97 -5.18 -2.08
N ILE A 124 20.06 -5.40 -1.32
CA ILE A 124 20.98 -6.52 -1.56
C ILE A 124 20.33 -7.90 -1.31
N THR A 125 19.21 -7.93 -0.57
CA THR A 125 18.49 -9.17 -0.27
C THR A 125 17.72 -9.72 -1.48
N LEU A 126 17.31 -8.86 -2.41
CA LEU A 126 16.64 -9.22 -3.64
C LEU A 126 17.63 -9.32 -4.80
N ASP A 127 17.91 -10.54 -5.26
CA ASP A 127 18.75 -10.80 -6.43
C ASP A 127 17.93 -10.78 -7.72
N SER A 128 17.22 -9.67 -7.95
CA SER A 128 16.36 -9.46 -9.12
C SER A 128 16.17 -7.97 -9.36
N LYS A 129 16.04 -7.58 -10.63
CA LYS A 129 15.57 -6.24 -10.98
C LYS A 129 14.10 -6.08 -10.61
N VAL A 130 13.72 -4.87 -10.20
CA VAL A 130 12.33 -4.50 -9.90
C VAL A 130 11.78 -3.60 -10.99
N SER A 131 10.54 -3.87 -11.39
CA SER A 131 9.75 -2.96 -12.23
C SER A 131 8.55 -2.44 -11.45
N VAL A 132 8.21 -1.16 -11.64
CA VAL A 132 7.00 -0.55 -11.05
C VAL A 132 6.14 0.02 -12.16
N ARG A 133 4.86 -0.35 -12.20
CA ARG A 133 3.92 0.10 -13.24
C ARG A 133 2.57 0.49 -12.64
N LEU A 134 1.91 1.46 -13.27
CA LEU A 134 0.55 1.88 -12.93
C LEU A 134 -0.43 1.06 -13.75
N HIS A 135 -1.38 0.45 -13.06
CA HIS A 135 -2.45 -0.36 -13.61
C HIS A 135 -3.82 0.21 -13.24
N THR A 136 -4.86 -0.17 -13.98
CA THR A 136 -6.22 0.36 -13.77
C THR A 136 -7.34 -0.67 -13.93
N GLY A 137 -7.04 -1.87 -14.44
CA GLY A 137 -8.02 -2.92 -14.62
C GLY A 137 -8.32 -3.66 -13.32
N MET A 138 -9.55 -4.18 -13.19
CA MET A 138 -9.96 -4.98 -12.03
C MET A 138 -9.04 -6.19 -11.81
N ASN A 139 -8.63 -6.88 -12.88
CA ASN A 139 -7.73 -8.02 -12.77
C ASN A 139 -6.35 -7.62 -12.25
N ASP A 140 -5.87 -6.42 -12.58
CA ASP A 140 -4.59 -5.91 -12.05
C ASP A 140 -4.67 -5.72 -10.52
N PHE A 141 -5.80 -5.21 -10.02
CA PHE A 141 -6.02 -5.11 -8.57
C PHE A 141 -6.12 -6.49 -7.93
N LEU A 142 -6.87 -7.42 -8.52
CA LEU A 142 -7.01 -8.77 -7.97
C LEU A 142 -5.64 -9.45 -7.86
N ASP A 143 -4.89 -9.43 -8.95
CA ASP A 143 -3.53 -9.97 -9.04
C ASP A 143 -2.57 -9.28 -8.05
N ALA A 144 -2.65 -7.96 -7.91
CA ALA A 144 -1.83 -7.23 -6.95
C ALA A 144 -2.18 -7.51 -5.49
N TYR A 145 -3.43 -7.88 -5.18
CA TYR A 145 -3.90 -8.19 -3.82
C TYR A 145 -3.78 -9.66 -3.45
N GLN A 146 -3.77 -10.58 -4.41
CA GLN A 146 -3.80 -12.01 -4.13
C GLN A 146 -2.46 -12.50 -3.57
N GLU A 147 -2.46 -13.09 -2.37
CA GLU A 147 -1.21 -13.52 -1.71
C GLU A 147 -0.42 -14.58 -2.48
N SER A 148 -1.09 -15.42 -3.28
CA SER A 148 -0.43 -16.43 -4.12
C SER A 148 0.50 -15.82 -5.17
N ASN A 149 0.33 -14.53 -5.47
CA ASN A 149 1.13 -13.83 -6.46
C ASN A 149 2.27 -13.04 -5.81
N TYR A 150 2.39 -13.05 -4.48
CA TYR A 150 3.46 -12.36 -3.78
C TYR A 150 4.76 -13.15 -3.86
N SER A 151 5.89 -12.45 -3.75
CA SER A 151 7.17 -13.13 -3.53
C SER A 151 7.12 -13.86 -2.18
N SER A 152 7.60 -15.09 -2.13
CA SER A 152 7.71 -15.86 -0.88
C SER A 152 8.90 -15.42 -0.01
N ILE A 153 9.64 -14.40 -0.45
CA ILE A 153 10.85 -13.90 0.20
C ILE A 153 10.65 -12.42 0.53
N THR A 154 11.00 -12.04 1.75
CA THR A 154 11.02 -10.66 2.23
C THR A 154 12.38 -10.32 2.79
N ASP A 155 12.69 -9.03 2.95
CA ASP A 155 13.87 -8.66 3.72
C ASP A 155 13.67 -8.93 5.23
N GLY A 156 14.66 -8.49 6.03
CA GLY A 156 14.63 -8.69 7.49
C GLY A 156 13.54 -7.90 8.21
N ASP A 157 12.94 -6.88 7.59
CA ASP A 157 11.96 -6.00 8.22
C ASP A 157 10.56 -6.64 8.23
N THR A 158 9.59 -5.94 8.80
CA THR A 158 8.20 -6.39 8.84
C THR A 158 7.56 -6.17 7.48
N SER A 159 7.26 -7.24 6.74
CA SER A 159 6.54 -7.11 5.48
C SER A 159 5.08 -6.69 5.72
N THR A 160 4.78 -5.45 5.33
CA THR A 160 3.40 -4.94 5.33
C THR A 160 2.54 -5.65 4.29
N LEU A 161 3.13 -6.09 3.17
CA LEU A 161 2.45 -6.82 2.11
C LEU A 161 1.88 -8.16 2.61
N HIS A 162 2.72 -8.99 3.24
CA HIS A 162 2.28 -10.28 3.80
C HIS A 162 1.39 -10.12 5.03
N ASN A 163 1.50 -9.01 5.75
CA ASN A 163 0.62 -8.71 6.89
C ASN A 163 -0.71 -8.07 6.50
N SER A 164 -0.95 -7.79 5.22
CA SER A 164 -2.21 -7.20 4.76
C SER A 164 -3.38 -8.16 4.98
N CYS A 165 -4.46 -7.68 5.63
CA CYS A 165 -5.67 -8.47 5.84
C CYS A 165 -6.52 -8.64 4.57
N MET A 166 -6.25 -7.84 3.53
CA MET A 166 -6.99 -7.84 2.26
C MET A 166 -6.41 -8.82 1.23
N ARG A 167 -5.39 -9.59 1.61
CA ARG A 167 -4.64 -10.44 0.68
C ARG A 167 -5.31 -11.77 0.29
N TYR A 168 -6.30 -12.17 1.09
CA TYR A 168 -7.04 -13.41 0.89
C TYR A 168 -8.00 -13.27 -0.30
N GLU A 169 -8.23 -14.36 -1.02
CA GLU A 169 -8.90 -14.36 -2.33
C GLU A 169 -10.27 -13.66 -2.33
N ASP A 170 -11.11 -13.96 -1.32
CA ASP A 170 -12.44 -13.39 -1.15
C ASP A 170 -12.39 -11.86 -0.97
N LYS A 171 -11.46 -11.38 -0.15
CA LYS A 171 -11.25 -9.95 0.13
C LYS A 171 -10.58 -9.23 -1.04
N ALA A 172 -9.63 -9.89 -1.69
CA ALA A 172 -8.90 -9.36 -2.85
C ALA A 172 -9.88 -9.08 -4.01
N ARG A 173 -10.80 -10.01 -4.29
CA ARG A 173 -11.84 -9.83 -5.33
C ARG A 173 -12.76 -8.65 -5.04
N ASN A 174 -13.19 -8.51 -3.78
CA ASN A 174 -14.05 -7.40 -3.37
C ASN A 174 -13.32 -6.05 -3.42
N ALA A 175 -12.07 -5.99 -2.95
CA ALA A 175 -11.23 -4.81 -3.06
C ALA A 175 -10.99 -4.41 -4.53
N ALA A 176 -10.69 -5.39 -5.39
CA ALA A 176 -10.41 -5.15 -6.79
C ALA A 176 -11.59 -4.54 -7.54
N ASP A 177 -12.79 -5.10 -7.36
CA ASP A 177 -14.00 -4.54 -7.95
C ASP A 177 -14.31 -3.14 -7.40
N PHE A 178 -14.17 -2.96 -6.08
CA PHE A 178 -14.38 -1.64 -5.47
C PHE A 178 -13.42 -0.60 -6.04
N TYR A 179 -12.11 -0.84 -6.02
CA TYR A 179 -11.14 0.16 -6.45
C TYR A 179 -11.24 0.43 -7.95
N ALA A 180 -11.32 -0.61 -8.79
CA ALA A 180 -11.32 -0.44 -10.24
C ALA A 180 -12.68 0.09 -10.76
N ASN A 181 -13.78 -0.58 -10.40
CA ASN A 181 -15.08 -0.33 -11.03
C ASN A 181 -15.92 0.71 -10.27
N PHE A 182 -15.79 0.78 -8.94
CA PHE A 182 -16.59 1.71 -8.14
C PHE A 182 -15.86 3.04 -7.91
N ALA A 183 -14.63 3.01 -7.41
CA ALA A 183 -13.84 4.20 -7.11
C ALA A 183 -13.11 4.78 -8.34
N GLY A 184 -12.88 3.97 -9.38
CA GLY A 184 -12.10 4.37 -10.55
C GLY A 184 -10.63 4.66 -10.22
N ALA A 185 -10.09 4.02 -9.19
CA ALA A 185 -8.70 4.14 -8.78
C ALA A 185 -7.75 3.43 -9.77
N GLY A 186 -6.45 3.75 -9.65
CA GLY A 186 -5.37 2.94 -10.21
C GLY A 186 -4.59 2.25 -9.11
N ILE A 187 -3.62 1.43 -9.49
CA ILE A 187 -2.72 0.74 -8.56
C ILE A 187 -1.30 0.71 -9.12
N LEU A 188 -0.34 1.18 -8.35
CA LEU A 188 1.07 0.94 -8.63
C LEU A 188 1.44 -0.43 -8.10
N VAL A 189 2.05 -1.25 -8.94
CA VAL A 189 2.49 -2.61 -8.58
C VAL A 189 3.98 -2.72 -8.88
N ALA A 190 4.75 -3.14 -7.87
CA ALA A 190 6.15 -3.47 -7.99
C ALA A 190 6.33 -4.99 -8.14
N ARG A 191 7.04 -5.41 -9.19
CA ARG A 191 7.30 -6.82 -9.49
C ARG A 191 8.77 -7.12 -9.68
N ASP A 192 9.18 -8.33 -9.25
CA ASP A 192 10.48 -8.91 -9.57
C ASP A 192 10.50 -9.54 -10.98
N GLU A 193 11.64 -10.09 -11.41
CA GLU A 193 11.80 -10.75 -12.71
C GLU A 193 11.01 -12.07 -12.83
N GLY A 194 10.72 -12.70 -11.70
CA GLY A 194 9.81 -13.84 -11.60
C GLY A 194 8.34 -13.45 -11.71
N ASN A 195 8.04 -12.17 -11.97
CA ASN A 195 6.70 -11.59 -12.01
C ASN A 195 5.95 -11.70 -10.68
N ASN A 196 6.63 -11.86 -9.54
CA ASN A 196 6.00 -11.86 -8.23
C ASN A 196 5.75 -10.42 -7.76
N VAL A 197 4.63 -10.19 -7.09
CA VAL A 197 4.32 -8.91 -6.43
C VAL A 197 5.21 -8.75 -5.20
N ILE A 198 5.96 -7.67 -5.17
CA ILE A 198 6.82 -7.30 -4.04
C ILE A 198 6.42 -5.98 -3.39
N GLY A 199 5.51 -5.23 -4.02
CA GLY A 199 4.84 -4.11 -3.40
C GLY A 199 3.66 -3.59 -4.21
N ARG A 200 2.76 -2.87 -3.53
CA ARG A 200 1.61 -2.20 -4.17
C ARG A 200 1.21 -0.92 -3.45
N ALA A 201 0.55 -0.03 -4.17
CA ALA A 201 -0.10 1.16 -3.60
C ALA A 201 -1.29 1.60 -4.45
N VAL A 202 -2.42 1.88 -3.81
CA VAL A 202 -3.60 2.42 -4.50
C VAL A 202 -3.33 3.88 -4.91
N VAL A 203 -3.81 4.26 -6.10
CA VAL A 203 -3.71 5.62 -6.64
C VAL A 203 -5.12 6.17 -6.87
N TRP A 204 -5.52 7.14 -6.07
CA TRP A 204 -6.76 7.88 -6.25
C TRP A 204 -6.53 8.96 -7.31
N ARG A 205 -7.03 8.75 -8.53
CA ARG A 205 -6.66 9.59 -9.70
C ARG A 205 -7.39 10.93 -9.78
N LYS A 206 -8.57 11.01 -9.18
CA LYS A 206 -9.49 12.16 -9.31
C LYS A 206 -10.03 12.59 -7.95
N ALA A 207 -9.16 12.65 -6.95
CA ALA A 207 -9.52 13.24 -5.68
C ALA A 207 -9.72 14.75 -5.86
N VAL A 208 -10.59 15.33 -5.04
CA VAL A 208 -10.93 16.75 -5.09
C VAL A 208 -10.51 17.36 -3.77
N TRP A 209 -9.61 18.33 -3.85
CA TRP A 209 -9.22 19.17 -2.73
C TRP A 209 -10.27 20.27 -2.57
N ASN A 210 -10.99 20.23 -1.45
CA ASN A 210 -12.00 21.21 -1.11
C ASN A 210 -11.42 22.21 -0.11
N THR A 211 -11.16 23.44 -0.55
CA THR A 211 -10.74 24.55 0.31
C THR A 211 -11.83 25.60 0.36
N THR A 212 -12.19 26.05 1.56
CA THR A 212 -13.18 27.11 1.74
C THR A 212 -12.75 28.38 1.01
N GLY A 213 -13.63 28.91 0.15
CA GLY A 213 -13.37 30.15 -0.59
C GLY A 213 -12.49 30.02 -1.82
N MET A 214 -12.05 28.80 -2.19
CA MET A 214 -11.28 28.55 -3.41
C MET A 214 -12.02 27.56 -4.34
N PRO A 215 -11.80 27.64 -5.66
CA PRO A 215 -12.28 26.62 -6.59
C PRO A 215 -11.75 25.23 -6.19
N ALA A 216 -12.59 24.21 -6.36
CA ALA A 216 -12.20 22.84 -6.09
C ALA A 216 -11.12 22.39 -7.08
N ILE A 217 -10.02 21.84 -6.58
CA ILE A 217 -8.88 21.41 -7.40
C ILE A 217 -8.82 19.89 -7.46
N GLN A 218 -8.69 19.34 -8.66
CA GLN A 218 -8.52 17.90 -8.82
C GLN A 218 -7.04 17.52 -8.62
N VAL A 219 -6.80 16.55 -7.75
CA VAL A 219 -5.49 16.01 -7.42
C VAL A 219 -5.49 14.49 -7.48
N SER A 220 -4.30 13.92 -7.61
CA SER A 220 -4.06 12.49 -7.49
C SER A 220 -3.33 12.16 -6.18
N VAL A 221 -3.68 11.04 -5.56
CA VAL A 221 -3.16 10.64 -4.24
C VAL A 221 -2.64 9.21 -4.29
N LEU A 222 -1.37 9.04 -3.93
CA LEU A 222 -0.76 7.76 -3.60
C LEU A 222 -1.13 7.39 -2.16
N ASP A 223 -1.91 6.33 -2.01
CA ASP A 223 -2.31 5.79 -0.72
C ASP A 223 -1.14 5.03 -0.05
N ARG A 224 -1.44 4.32 1.05
CA ARG A 224 -0.48 3.48 1.76
C ARG A 224 0.25 2.52 0.81
N ILE A 225 1.57 2.45 0.98
CA ILE A 225 2.44 1.56 0.22
C ILE A 225 2.69 0.30 1.05
N TYR A 226 2.35 -0.85 0.47
CA TYR A 226 2.61 -2.17 1.04
C TYR A 226 3.80 -2.80 0.34
N THR A 227 4.77 -3.35 1.09
CA THR A 227 5.99 -3.96 0.52
C THR A 227 6.43 -5.22 1.25
N SER A 228 7.15 -6.08 0.51
CA SER A 228 7.95 -7.19 1.03
C SER A 228 9.38 -6.78 1.37
N HIS A 229 9.88 -5.73 0.71
CA HIS A 229 11.22 -5.19 0.92
C HIS A 229 11.11 -3.68 1.14
N ALA A 230 11.83 -3.14 2.12
CA ALA A 230 11.76 -1.73 2.48
C ALA A 230 12.12 -0.79 1.31
N PHE A 231 13.18 -1.11 0.54
CA PHE A 231 13.65 -0.27 -0.57
C PHE A 231 12.61 -0.08 -1.70
N VAL A 232 11.66 -1.02 -1.83
CA VAL A 232 10.59 -0.96 -2.85
C VAL A 232 9.67 0.25 -2.62
N MET A 233 9.57 0.73 -1.39
CA MET A 233 8.75 1.90 -1.06
C MET A 233 9.22 3.14 -1.83
N ASP A 234 10.53 3.36 -1.89
CA ASP A 234 11.10 4.50 -2.62
C ASP A 234 11.03 4.32 -4.13
N LEU A 235 11.11 3.08 -4.63
CA LEU A 235 10.85 2.80 -6.05
C LEU A 235 9.42 3.16 -6.45
N ILE A 236 8.43 2.79 -5.63
CA ILE A 236 7.02 3.16 -5.87
C ILE A 236 6.85 4.68 -5.81
N ARG A 237 7.45 5.37 -4.83
CA ARG A 237 7.40 6.84 -4.74
C ARG A 237 8.04 7.51 -5.96
N LYS A 238 9.20 7.03 -6.39
CA LYS A 238 9.89 7.55 -7.59
C LYS A 238 9.03 7.36 -8.84
N GLN A 239 8.42 6.18 -9.01
CA GLN A 239 7.52 5.91 -10.13
C GLN A 239 6.28 6.81 -10.08
N ALA A 240 5.69 6.99 -8.90
CA ALA A 240 4.56 7.90 -8.70
C ALA A 240 4.89 9.34 -9.10
N GLY A 241 6.05 9.85 -8.67
CA GLY A 241 6.55 11.17 -9.07
C GLY A 241 6.75 11.29 -10.58
N SER A 242 7.33 10.28 -11.23
CA SER A 242 7.51 10.28 -12.69
C SER A 242 6.20 10.29 -13.49
N LEU A 243 5.12 9.78 -12.88
CA LEU A 243 3.76 9.80 -13.45
C LEU A 243 3.00 11.09 -13.12
N GLY A 244 3.63 12.04 -12.41
CA GLY A 244 3.00 13.29 -12.01
C GLY A 244 1.96 13.13 -10.90
N ILE A 245 1.97 12.04 -10.12
CA ILE A 245 1.06 11.89 -8.98
C ILE A 245 1.32 13.02 -7.98
N ASN A 246 0.26 13.71 -7.55
CA ASN A 246 0.36 14.98 -6.84
C ASN A 246 0.70 14.82 -5.36
N LEU A 247 0.01 13.94 -4.65
CA LEU A 247 0.12 13.76 -3.22
C LEU A 247 0.49 12.32 -2.89
N ARG A 248 1.24 12.11 -1.81
CA ARG A 248 1.33 10.83 -1.10
C ARG A 248 1.01 11.01 0.36
N LYS A 249 0.59 9.94 1.03
CA LYS A 249 0.54 9.97 2.50
C LYS A 249 1.88 10.36 3.11
N LYS A 250 1.84 11.21 4.14
CA LYS A 250 3.00 11.48 4.98
C LYS A 250 3.36 10.24 5.79
N TYR A 251 2.38 9.70 6.50
CA TYR A 251 2.51 8.51 7.31
C TYR A 251 1.90 7.29 6.62
N ASN A 252 2.60 6.16 6.66
CA ASN A 252 2.17 4.92 6.03
C ASN A 252 1.25 4.10 6.95
N ASP A 253 0.21 4.75 7.49
CA ASP A 253 -0.76 4.21 8.46
C ASP A 253 -2.21 4.55 8.07
N TYR A 254 -3.18 4.26 8.94
CA TYR A 254 -4.60 4.59 8.77
C TYR A 254 -5.07 5.74 9.68
N THR A 255 -4.24 6.18 10.63
CA THR A 255 -4.62 7.15 11.67
C THR A 255 -4.45 8.59 11.22
N HIS A 256 -3.66 8.82 10.18
CA HIS A 256 -3.41 10.15 9.60
C HIS A 256 -3.99 10.24 8.17
N PRO A 257 -5.32 10.27 8.01
CA PRO A 257 -5.97 10.30 6.69
C PRO A 257 -5.91 11.68 6.00
N GLU A 258 -5.62 12.75 6.74
CA GLU A 258 -5.57 14.13 6.25
C GLU A 258 -4.12 14.63 5.99
N ASP A 259 -3.08 13.87 6.37
CA ASP A 259 -1.67 14.29 6.27
C ASP A 259 -0.97 13.74 5.03
N PHE A 260 -0.55 14.65 4.14
CA PHE A 260 0.07 14.32 2.87
C PHE A 260 1.38 15.10 2.65
N ILE A 261 2.15 14.64 1.67
CA ILE A 261 3.32 15.32 1.13
C ILE A 261 3.09 15.55 -0.36
N SER A 262 3.28 16.78 -0.82
CA SER A 262 3.31 17.14 -2.24
C SER A 262 4.46 16.43 -2.93
N MET A 263 4.20 15.73 -4.02
CA MET A 263 5.19 14.98 -4.81
C MET A 263 5.48 15.64 -6.15
N SER A 264 4.49 16.30 -6.74
CA SER A 264 4.57 17.00 -8.02
C SER A 264 3.82 18.31 -7.92
N GLN A 265 4.14 19.25 -8.79
CA GLN A 265 3.47 20.54 -8.84
C GLN A 265 1.96 20.34 -9.05
N ILE A 266 1.16 21.02 -8.23
CA ILE A 266 -0.30 21.00 -8.32
C ILE A 266 -0.75 22.25 -9.06
N PRO A 267 -1.43 22.13 -10.22
CA PRO A 267 -1.89 23.30 -10.97
C PRO A 267 -2.78 24.21 -10.12
N GLY A 268 -2.44 25.50 -10.06
CA GLY A 268 -3.20 26.50 -9.31
C GLY A 268 -2.89 26.56 -7.81
N MET A 269 -1.87 25.84 -7.36
CA MET A 269 -1.41 25.79 -5.97
C MET A 269 0.05 26.27 -5.88
N ALA A 270 0.42 26.87 -4.75
CA ALA A 270 1.77 27.41 -4.52
C ALA A 270 2.71 26.38 -3.85
N GLU A 271 2.17 25.23 -3.47
CA GLU A 271 2.87 24.18 -2.74
C GLU A 271 3.92 23.50 -3.61
N GLU A 272 5.19 23.76 -3.30
CA GLU A 272 6.33 23.09 -3.92
C GLU A 272 6.39 21.59 -3.56
N PRO A 273 6.93 20.74 -4.45
CA PRO A 273 7.20 19.33 -4.13
C PRO A 273 8.02 19.18 -2.84
N GLY A 274 7.62 18.27 -1.98
CA GLY A 274 8.19 18.04 -0.65
C GLY A 274 7.44 18.73 0.49
N THR A 275 6.55 19.68 0.17
CA THR A 275 5.73 20.39 1.18
C THR A 275 4.75 19.44 1.85
N GLU A 276 4.70 19.48 3.18
CA GLU A 276 3.67 18.79 3.96
C GLU A 276 2.36 19.58 3.92
N VAL A 277 1.25 18.88 3.67
CA VAL A 277 -0.08 19.49 3.57
C VAL A 277 -1.08 18.69 4.38
N HIS A 278 -1.96 19.40 5.10
CA HIS A 278 -3.06 18.83 5.85
C HIS A 278 -4.37 19.17 5.14
N VAL A 279 -5.00 18.19 4.49
CA VAL A 279 -6.03 18.45 3.47
C VAL A 279 -7.22 17.51 3.53
N ARG A 280 -8.40 18.10 3.29
CA ARG A 280 -9.66 17.38 3.14
C ARG A 280 -9.94 17.10 1.68
N LEU A 281 -9.98 15.81 1.37
CA LEU A 281 -10.14 15.31 0.02
C LEU A 281 -11.45 14.53 -0.10
N SER A 282 -12.07 14.60 -1.26
CA SER A 282 -13.19 13.74 -1.63
C SER A 282 -13.02 13.09 -2.99
N VAL A 283 -13.49 11.87 -3.13
CA VAL A 283 -13.56 11.14 -4.41
C VAL A 283 -15.03 10.92 -4.71
N LYS A 284 -15.50 11.53 -5.79
CA LYS A 284 -16.88 11.34 -6.26
C LYS A 284 -17.04 9.93 -6.80
N VAL A 285 -17.99 9.20 -6.26
CA VAL A 285 -18.32 7.86 -6.73
C VAL A 285 -19.69 7.88 -7.43
N PRO A 286 -19.91 7.05 -8.47
CA PRO A 286 -21.16 7.08 -9.21
C PRO A 286 -22.35 6.76 -8.28
N ALA A 287 -23.24 7.74 -8.12
CA ALA A 287 -24.44 7.78 -7.28
C ALA A 287 -25.45 6.61 -7.41
N PHE A 288 -25.22 5.66 -8.31
CA PHE A 288 -26.16 4.58 -8.62
C PHE A 288 -25.54 3.17 -8.62
N ARG A 289 -24.28 3.01 -8.18
CA ARG A 289 -23.53 1.76 -8.41
C ARG A 289 -22.95 1.09 -7.17
N TRP A 290 -23.45 1.37 -5.95
CA TRP A 290 -23.20 0.44 -4.83
C TRP A 290 -24.01 -0.83 -5.02
N HIS A 291 -23.57 -1.68 -5.94
CA HIS A 291 -24.36 -2.80 -6.41
C HIS A 291 -24.11 -4.07 -5.61
N LYS A 292 -22.98 -4.16 -4.90
CA LYS A 292 -22.60 -5.29 -4.03
C LYS A 292 -22.96 -5.05 -2.57
N LYS A 293 -23.07 -6.14 -1.82
CA LYS A 293 -23.12 -6.10 -0.36
C LYS A 293 -21.72 -5.87 0.18
N GLY A 294 -21.63 -5.13 1.27
CA GLY A 294 -20.40 -4.87 2.00
C GLY A 294 -19.57 -3.76 1.39
N VAL A 295 -18.44 -3.49 2.03
CA VAL A 295 -17.40 -2.54 1.62
C VAL A 295 -16.03 -3.11 2.04
N PRO A 296 -14.98 -3.00 1.21
CA PRO A 296 -13.64 -3.34 1.66
C PRO A 296 -13.17 -2.40 2.78
N TYR A 297 -12.17 -2.85 3.55
CA TYR A 297 -11.47 -1.98 4.48
C TYR A 297 -10.73 -0.86 3.72
N LEU A 298 -10.89 0.39 4.15
CA LEU A 298 -10.26 1.57 3.54
C LEU A 298 -9.41 2.32 4.58
N ASP A 299 -8.16 2.64 4.22
CA ASP A 299 -7.24 3.40 5.08
C ASP A 299 -7.53 4.90 5.04
N THR A 300 -7.48 5.50 3.84
CA THR A 300 -7.46 6.97 3.68
C THR A 300 -8.85 7.54 3.46
N PHE A 301 -9.49 7.22 2.33
CA PHE A 301 -10.84 7.69 1.99
C PHE A 301 -11.92 6.78 2.60
N HIS A 302 -11.96 6.75 3.92
CA HIS A 302 -12.71 5.75 4.67
C HIS A 302 -14.11 6.19 5.12
N TYR A 303 -14.45 7.47 4.98
CA TYR A 303 -15.82 7.95 5.22
C TYR A 303 -16.63 7.94 3.93
N ILE A 304 -17.92 7.61 4.04
CA ILE A 304 -18.89 7.74 2.96
C ILE A 304 -19.83 8.88 3.30
N HIS A 305 -19.83 9.92 2.47
CA HIS A 305 -20.74 11.05 2.56
C HIS A 305 -21.90 10.89 1.57
N LEU A 306 -23.10 11.30 2.00
CA LEU A 306 -24.28 11.41 1.15
C LEU A 306 -24.60 12.88 0.87
N ASN A 307 -24.35 13.32 -0.36
CA ASN A 307 -24.63 14.67 -0.83
C ASN A 307 -25.78 14.64 -1.85
N GLY A 308 -27.00 14.87 -1.36
CA GLY A 308 -28.22 14.70 -2.15
C GLY A 308 -28.42 13.24 -2.56
N SER A 309 -28.35 12.94 -3.86
CA SER A 309 -28.42 11.56 -4.36
C SER A 309 -27.04 10.92 -4.58
N ARG A 310 -25.93 11.64 -4.32
CA ARG A 310 -24.58 11.20 -4.65
C ARG A 310 -23.83 10.71 -3.41
N LEU A 311 -23.02 9.68 -3.60
CA LEU A 311 -22.07 9.22 -2.60
C LEU A 311 -20.68 9.80 -2.93
N GLU A 312 -19.93 10.14 -1.89
CA GLU A 312 -18.55 10.59 -1.99
C GLU A 312 -17.72 9.85 -0.94
N LEU A 313 -16.54 9.37 -1.34
CA LEU A 313 -15.56 8.84 -0.39
C LEU A 313 -14.71 10.01 0.11
N THR A 314 -14.54 10.15 1.42
CA THR A 314 -13.80 11.27 2.01
C THR A 314 -12.81 10.75 3.05
N ASN A 315 -11.78 11.56 3.32
CA ASN A 315 -10.78 11.28 4.34
C ASN A 315 -11.08 11.96 5.70
N HIS A 316 -12.22 12.64 5.81
CA HIS A 316 -12.62 13.41 7.00
C HIS A 316 -14.08 13.13 7.33
N ASN A 317 -14.44 13.26 8.61
CA ASN A 317 -15.82 13.16 9.07
C ASN A 317 -16.57 14.50 8.84
N GLY A 318 -17.89 14.45 8.69
CA GLY A 318 -18.74 15.64 8.58
C GLY A 318 -20.21 15.32 8.81
N CYS A 319 -21.08 16.33 8.73
CA CYS A 319 -22.52 16.17 8.96
C CYS A 319 -23.22 15.27 7.93
N THR A 320 -22.66 15.15 6.72
CA THR A 320 -23.19 14.29 5.66
C THR A 320 -22.56 12.89 5.65
N ALA A 321 -21.64 12.58 6.57
CA ALA A 321 -21.05 11.25 6.70
C ALA A 321 -22.10 10.27 7.24
N ILE A 322 -22.38 9.21 6.46
CA ILE A 322 -23.34 8.15 6.80
C ILE A 322 -22.66 6.87 7.24
N ALA A 323 -21.40 6.64 6.86
CA ALA A 323 -20.67 5.42 7.19
C ALA A 323 -19.16 5.62 7.28
N SER A 324 -18.48 4.76 8.05
CA SER A 324 -17.03 4.57 8.02
C SER A 324 -16.65 3.14 7.60
N CYS A 325 -15.53 2.99 6.89
CA CYS A 325 -15.12 1.75 6.22
C CYS A 325 -13.83 1.14 6.80
N GLN A 326 -13.55 1.39 8.08
CA GLN A 326 -12.37 0.85 8.78
C GLN A 326 -12.65 -0.46 9.54
N HIS A 327 -13.67 -1.19 9.11
CA HIS A 327 -14.04 -2.46 9.73
C HIS A 327 -13.58 -3.65 8.87
N THR A 328 -12.92 -4.63 9.47
CA THR A 328 -12.31 -5.76 8.74
C THR A 328 -13.28 -6.89 8.39
N GLN A 329 -14.53 -6.80 8.85
CA GLN A 329 -15.59 -7.79 8.56
C GLN A 329 -16.25 -7.61 7.19
N GLY A 330 -15.81 -6.63 6.38
CA GLY A 330 -16.34 -6.41 5.03
C GLY A 330 -17.67 -5.66 4.99
N CYS A 331 -18.04 -4.97 6.08
CA CYS A 331 -19.21 -4.10 6.16
C CYS A 331 -18.81 -2.72 6.71
N ALA A 332 -19.60 -1.70 6.43
CA ALA A 332 -19.37 -0.36 6.95
C ALA A 332 -19.95 -0.24 8.36
N THR A 333 -19.40 0.68 9.15
CA THR A 333 -20.01 1.11 10.42
C THR A 333 -20.94 2.27 10.13
N ALA A 334 -22.21 2.17 10.53
CA ALA A 334 -23.17 3.25 10.38
C ALA A 334 -22.80 4.41 11.32
N LEU A 335 -22.72 5.62 10.76
CA LEU A 335 -22.55 6.85 11.54
C LEU A 335 -23.87 7.60 11.67
N ARG A 336 -24.69 7.57 10.61
CA ARG A 336 -26.00 8.22 10.53
C ARG A 336 -26.94 7.42 9.63
N TYR A 337 -28.23 7.71 9.75
CA TYR A 337 -29.30 7.00 9.06
C TYR A 337 -29.88 7.84 7.93
N VAL A 338 -30.37 7.17 6.89
CA VAL A 338 -30.92 7.82 5.71
C VAL A 338 -32.40 7.49 5.61
N CYS A 339 -33.24 8.52 5.58
CA CYS A 339 -34.69 8.36 5.51
C CYS A 339 -35.09 7.75 4.14
N PRO A 340 -35.82 6.62 4.10
CA PRO A 340 -36.21 5.96 2.85
C PRO A 340 -37.20 6.77 2.01
N GLN A 341 -37.89 7.75 2.60
CA GLN A 341 -38.84 8.60 1.89
C GLN A 341 -38.16 9.78 1.20
N CYS A 342 -37.47 10.63 1.97
CA CYS A 342 -36.91 11.89 1.48
C CYS A 342 -35.40 11.84 1.19
N GLY A 343 -34.70 10.78 1.60
CA GLY A 343 -33.24 10.69 1.50
C GLY A 343 -32.48 11.55 2.51
N GLY A 344 -33.20 12.25 3.41
CA GLY A 344 -32.59 13.09 4.45
C GLY A 344 -31.82 12.27 5.49
N ILE A 345 -30.70 12.80 5.94
CA ILE A 345 -29.85 12.20 6.98
C ILE A 345 -30.42 12.53 8.36
N HIS A 346 -30.43 11.58 9.28
CA HIS A 346 -30.82 11.75 10.68
C HIS A 346 -30.01 10.85 11.61
N GLU A 347 -30.05 11.13 12.91
CA GLU A 347 -29.20 10.47 13.92
C GLU A 347 -29.97 9.45 14.80
N ASP A 348 -31.29 9.42 14.70
CA ASP A 348 -32.11 8.47 15.46
C ASP A 348 -31.99 7.03 14.91
N SER A 349 -31.33 6.15 15.67
CA SER A 349 -31.14 4.74 15.35
C SER A 349 -32.39 3.88 15.56
N ASN A 350 -33.34 4.35 16.38
CA ASN A 350 -34.57 3.62 16.68
C ASN A 350 -35.66 3.86 15.63
N ARG A 351 -35.46 4.85 14.74
CA ARG A 351 -36.43 5.20 13.71
C ARG A 351 -35.84 5.00 12.33
N LEU A 352 -36.62 4.39 11.45
CA LEU A 352 -36.26 4.25 10.04
C LEU A 352 -36.43 5.57 9.26
N TYR A 353 -37.32 6.46 9.73
CA TYR A 353 -37.69 7.70 9.05
C TYR A 353 -37.22 8.90 9.85
N CYS A 354 -36.86 9.99 9.16
CA CYS A 354 -36.58 11.26 9.83
C CYS A 354 -37.83 11.81 10.52
N ASN A 355 -37.64 12.72 11.47
CA ASN A 355 -38.73 13.29 12.28
C ASN A 355 -39.83 13.98 11.46
N VAL A 356 -39.52 14.45 10.25
CA VAL A 356 -40.50 15.06 9.34
C VAL A 356 -41.36 14.00 8.64
N CYS A 357 -40.75 12.90 8.18
CA CYS A 357 -41.45 11.86 7.45
C CYS A 357 -42.12 10.83 8.37
N TYR A 358 -41.62 10.64 9.59
CA TYR A 358 -42.13 9.63 10.52
C TYR A 358 -43.65 9.77 10.79
N PRO A 359 -44.20 10.96 11.09
CA PRO A 359 -45.64 11.13 11.34
C PRO A 359 -46.51 10.87 10.11
N LEU A 360 -45.94 10.83 8.89
CA LEU A 360 -46.68 10.51 7.67
C LEU A 360 -46.99 9.01 7.57
N TYR A 361 -46.16 8.17 8.20
CA TYR A 361 -46.25 6.70 8.08
C TYR A 361 -46.55 5.99 9.38
N TYR A 362 -46.33 6.64 10.52
CA TYR A 362 -46.58 6.04 11.82
C TYR A 362 -47.39 6.98 12.69
N THR A 363 -48.21 6.40 13.56
CA THR A 363 -48.91 7.13 14.61
C THR A 363 -48.81 6.37 15.92
N GLN A 364 -48.70 7.11 17.01
CA GLN A 364 -48.69 6.54 18.34
C GLN A 364 -50.14 6.34 18.80
N THR A 365 -50.44 5.13 19.27
CA THR A 365 -51.74 4.77 19.85
C THR A 365 -51.54 4.28 21.27
N ALA A 366 -52.64 4.06 22.00
CA ALA A 366 -52.63 3.44 23.32
C ALA A 366 -51.95 2.05 23.33
N PHE A 367 -51.92 1.35 22.18
CA PHE A 367 -51.32 0.03 22.03
C PHE A 367 -49.90 0.05 21.45
N GLY A 368 -49.31 1.24 21.28
CA GLY A 368 -47.98 1.42 20.68
C GLY A 368 -48.02 2.10 19.31
N THR A 369 -46.90 2.03 18.61
CA THR A 369 -46.74 2.64 17.29
C THR A 369 -47.33 1.74 16.20
N ILE A 370 -48.25 2.27 15.40
CA ILE A 370 -48.84 1.55 14.26
C ILE A 370 -48.44 2.22 12.93
N MET A 371 -48.31 1.41 11.88
CA MET A 371 -48.08 1.88 10.51
C MET A 371 -49.40 2.37 9.90
N LYS A 372 -49.36 3.52 9.21
CA LYS A 372 -50.47 4.07 8.44
C LYS A 372 -50.50 3.43 7.05
N GLY A 373 -51.69 3.01 6.62
CA GLY A 373 -51.95 2.49 5.27
C GLY A 373 -51.61 1.01 5.09
N THR A 374 -51.66 0.56 3.83
CA THR A 374 -51.47 -0.86 3.48
C THR A 374 -49.99 -1.26 3.57
N PRO A 375 -49.64 -2.30 4.35
CA PRO A 375 -48.31 -2.87 4.36
C PRO A 375 -48.02 -3.60 3.05
N VAL A 376 -46.80 -3.45 2.54
CA VAL A 376 -46.28 -4.15 1.36
C VAL A 376 -45.02 -4.91 1.76
N GLU A 377 -45.01 -6.21 1.50
CA GLU A 377 -43.80 -7.02 1.65
C GLU A 377 -42.88 -6.82 0.45
N TYR A 378 -41.62 -6.48 0.71
CA TYR A 378 -40.60 -6.31 -0.32
C TYR A 378 -39.24 -6.79 0.20
N LYS A 379 -38.66 -7.79 -0.49
CA LYS A 379 -37.39 -8.44 -0.10
C LYS A 379 -37.39 -8.94 1.35
N GLY A 380 -38.48 -9.57 1.78
CA GLY A 380 -38.63 -10.17 3.12
C GLY A 380 -38.76 -9.15 4.26
N LYS A 381 -39.06 -7.88 3.96
CA LYS A 381 -39.36 -6.83 4.95
C LYS A 381 -40.66 -6.13 4.60
N ILE A 382 -41.38 -5.65 5.62
CA ILE A 382 -42.64 -4.93 5.46
C ILE A 382 -42.38 -3.42 5.40
N TYR A 383 -42.93 -2.78 4.38
CA TYR A 383 -42.82 -1.35 4.12
C TYR A 383 -44.19 -0.72 3.84
N PRO A 384 -44.39 0.59 4.09
CA PRO A 384 -45.60 1.29 3.65
C PRO A 384 -45.74 1.28 2.12
N SER A 385 -46.97 1.08 1.61
CA SER A 385 -47.27 1.07 0.16
C SER A 385 -46.87 2.35 -0.57
N THR A 386 -46.80 3.48 0.14
CA THR A 386 -46.40 4.81 -0.36
C THR A 386 -44.95 4.89 -0.84
N LEU A 387 -44.08 3.97 -0.41
CA LEU A 387 -42.72 3.83 -0.94
C LEU A 387 -42.70 3.20 -2.33
N PHE A 388 -43.86 2.85 -2.88
CA PHE A 388 -44.01 2.23 -4.19
C PHE A 388 -44.94 3.05 -5.08
N LYS A 389 -44.56 3.21 -6.34
CA LYS A 389 -45.40 3.78 -7.40
C LYS A 389 -45.52 2.75 -8.51
N LYS A 390 -46.75 2.29 -8.80
CA LYS A 390 -47.03 1.21 -9.76
C LYS A 390 -46.19 -0.05 -9.47
N GLY A 391 -46.10 -0.44 -8.20
CA GLY A 391 -45.36 -1.62 -7.74
C GLY A 391 -43.83 -1.48 -7.74
N ARG A 392 -43.27 -0.33 -8.11
CA ARG A 392 -41.81 -0.09 -8.12
C ARG A 392 -41.39 0.87 -7.01
N PRO A 393 -40.24 0.64 -6.34
CA PRO A 393 -39.71 1.59 -5.36
C PRO A 393 -39.58 3.00 -5.92
N ILE A 394 -40.03 4.00 -5.14
CA ILE A 394 -39.79 5.41 -5.46
C ILE A 394 -38.28 5.73 -5.43
N PRO A 395 -37.83 6.82 -6.06
CA PRO A 395 -36.40 7.15 -6.13
C PRO A 395 -35.68 7.19 -4.77
N GLY A 396 -36.28 7.84 -3.76
CA GLY A 396 -35.71 7.91 -2.41
C GLY A 396 -35.50 6.52 -1.78
N PHE A 397 -36.50 5.65 -1.90
CA PHE A 397 -36.42 4.30 -1.37
C PHE A 397 -35.42 3.43 -2.15
N LYS A 398 -35.34 3.61 -3.47
CA LYS A 398 -34.33 2.94 -4.30
C LYS A 398 -32.90 3.30 -3.86
N SER A 399 -32.63 4.58 -3.58
CA SER A 399 -31.34 5.03 -3.08
C SER A 399 -31.03 4.48 -1.69
N TYR A 400 -32.01 4.54 -0.78
CA TYR A 400 -31.91 3.93 0.54
C TYR A 400 -31.51 2.44 0.46
N LEU A 401 -32.18 1.67 -0.41
CA LEU A 401 -31.89 0.25 -0.59
C LEU A 401 -30.47 -0.03 -1.13
N GLN A 402 -29.87 0.89 -1.91
CA GLN A 402 -28.47 0.75 -2.31
C GLN A 402 -27.53 1.05 -1.13
N ILE A 403 -27.81 2.11 -0.37
CA ILE A 403 -27.02 2.49 0.81
C ILE A 403 -27.03 1.38 1.85
N GLN A 404 -28.17 0.71 2.06
CA GLN A 404 -28.27 -0.40 3.01
C GLN A 404 -27.34 -1.57 2.72
N LYS A 405 -26.90 -1.74 1.46
CA LYS A 405 -25.95 -2.81 1.12
C LYS A 405 -24.57 -2.59 1.75
N LEU A 406 -24.19 -1.35 2.09
CA LEU A 406 -22.93 -1.03 2.77
C LEU A 406 -22.78 -1.77 4.10
N PHE A 407 -23.91 -1.98 4.79
CA PHE A 407 -23.96 -2.47 6.17
C PHE A 407 -24.22 -3.98 6.27
N ILE A 408 -24.17 -4.69 5.15
CA ILE A 408 -24.42 -6.14 5.07
C ILE A 408 -23.15 -6.78 4.54
N SER A 409 -22.62 -7.82 5.19
CA SER A 409 -21.48 -8.59 4.69
C SER A 409 -21.82 -9.52 3.52
#